data_AF-A0A699L558-F1
#
_entry.id   AF-A0A699L558-F1
#
_cell.length_a   1.000
_cell.length_b   1.000
_cell.length_c   1.000
_cell.angle_alpha   90.00
_cell.angle_beta   90.00
_cell.angle_gamma   90.00
#
_symmetry.space_group_name_H-M   'P 1'
#
loop_
_entity.id
_entity.type
_entity.pdbx_description
1 polymer ?
#
loop_
_entity_poly.entity_id
_entity_poly.type
_entity_poly.pdbx_seq_one_letter_code
_entity_poly.pdbx_strand_id
1 'polypeptide(L)' 'MATTIEQQVALDEALVPSAQRLRIGRSNCRLPSDIQSKESTLQVVYDVLRRSPFFKYTQSLMQ' A
#
# COMPACT_ATOMS: atom_id res chain seq x y z
N MET A 1 17.61 9.25 -14.25
CA MET A 1 17.34 9.10 -12.80
C MET A 1 16.35 10.13 -12.24
N ALA A 2 16.22 11.34 -12.79
CA ALA A 2 15.13 12.27 -12.43
C ALA A 2 13.80 12.00 -13.17
N THR A 3 13.87 11.34 -14.32
CA THR A 3 12.72 11.11 -15.21
C THR A 3 11.66 10.17 -14.63
N THR A 4 12.06 9.19 -13.82
CA THR A 4 11.12 8.20 -13.23
C THR A 4 10.24 8.81 -12.16
N ILE A 5 10.76 9.77 -11.38
CA ILE A 5 9.97 10.46 -10.34
C ILE A 5 8.92 11.35 -11.01
N GLU A 6 9.30 12.14 -12.00
CA GLU A 6 8.38 12.99 -12.76
C GLU A 6 7.30 12.17 -13.48
N GLN A 7 7.68 11.02 -14.07
CA GLN A 7 6.73 10.09 -14.68
C GLN A 7 5.76 9.50 -13.66
N GLN A 8 6.25 9.13 -12.47
CA GLN A 8 5.42 8.58 -11.41
C GLN A 8 4.43 9.63 -10.88
N VAL A 9 4.87 10.88 -10.72
CA VAL A 9 4.03 12.01 -10.30
C VAL A 9 2.97 12.31 -11.37
N ALA A 10 3.34 12.31 -12.65
CA ALA A 10 2.40 12.52 -13.75
C ALA A 10 1.32 11.43 -13.83
N LEU A 11 1.69 10.16 -13.63
CA LEU A 11 0.74 9.05 -13.63
C LEU A 11 -0.22 9.14 -12.44
N ASP A 12 0.31 9.45 -11.27
CA ASP A 12 -0.45 9.58 -10.03
C ASP A 12 -1.42 10.77 -10.08
N GLU A 13 -1.01 11.92 -10.64
CA GLU A 13 -1.91 13.05 -10.91
C GLU A 13 -2.99 12.73 -11.96
N ALA A 14 -2.69 11.87 -12.94
CA ALA A 14 -3.68 11.40 -13.91
C ALA A 14 -4.70 10.43 -13.30
N LEU A 15 -4.30 9.66 -12.28
CA LEU A 15 -5.15 8.69 -11.59
C LEU A 15 -6.02 9.34 -10.51
N VAL A 16 -5.46 10.25 -9.73
CA VAL A 16 -6.18 11.03 -8.71
C VAL A 16 -5.71 12.47 -8.80
N PRO A 17 -6.50 13.38 -9.39
CA PRO A 17 -6.13 14.79 -9.49
C PRO A 17 -5.80 15.35 -8.10
N SER A 18 -4.71 16.09 -7.97
CA SER A 18 -4.30 16.75 -6.72
C SER A 18 -5.42 17.50 -6.01
N ALA A 19 -6.29 18.16 -6.78
CA ALA A 19 -7.44 18.89 -6.26
C ALA A 19 -8.51 17.99 -5.60
N GLN A 20 -8.57 16.71 -5.98
CA GLN A 20 -9.48 15.71 -5.45
C GLN A 20 -8.85 14.87 -4.33
N ARG A 21 -7.53 15.04 -4.08
CA ARG A 21 -6.84 14.37 -2.98
C ARG A 21 -7.38 14.90 -1.65
N LEU A 22 -7.99 14.01 -0.88
CA LEU A 22 -8.24 14.27 0.53
C LEU A 22 -6.89 14.47 1.20
N ARG A 23 -6.60 15.70 1.64
CA ARG A 23 -5.47 15.95 2.54
C ARG A 23 -5.78 15.22 3.83
N ILE A 24 -5.21 14.04 3.99
CA ILE A 24 -5.18 13.35 5.27
C ILE A 24 -4.40 14.29 6.18
N GLY A 25 -5.13 15.08 6.98
CA GLY A 25 -4.52 15.80 8.09
C GLY A 25 -3.87 14.80 9.04
N ARG A 26 -3.18 15.29 10.07
CA ARG A 26 -2.94 14.46 11.26
C ARG A 26 -4.28 14.18 11.95
N SER A 27 -5.13 13.37 11.31
CA SER A 27 -6.19 12.65 11.98
C SER A 27 -5.43 11.73 12.93
N ASN A 28 -5.55 11.95 14.23
CA ASN A 28 -5.00 11.04 15.24
C ASN A 28 -5.74 9.69 15.25
N CYS A 29 -6.23 9.24 14.09
CA CYS A 29 -6.57 7.85 13.79
C CYS A 29 -5.27 7.03 13.72
N ARG A 30 -4.43 7.16 14.75
CA ARG A 30 -3.40 6.19 15.04
C ARG A 30 -4.18 4.96 15.46
N LEU A 31 -4.13 3.91 14.64
CA LEU A 31 -4.57 2.59 15.08
C LEU A 31 -3.91 2.36 16.45
N PRO A 32 -4.70 2.14 17.51
CA PRO A 32 -4.14 1.96 18.83
C PRO A 32 -3.07 0.88 18.73
N SER A 33 -1.83 1.20 19.09
CA SER A 33 -0.71 0.25 19.00
C SER A 33 -0.86 -0.89 20.03
N ASP A 34 -1.80 -0.69 20.97
CA ASP A 34 -2.32 -1.62 21.96
C ASP A 34 -3.52 -2.45 21.46
N ILE A 35 -4.08 -2.16 20.27
CA ILE A 35 -4.84 -3.19 19.55
C ILE A 35 -3.83 -4.30 19.35
N GLN A 36 -3.96 -5.36 20.14
CA GLN A 36 -3.29 -6.61 19.83
C GLN A 36 -3.66 -6.89 18.39
N SER A 37 -2.68 -6.72 17.50
CA SER A 37 -2.76 -7.22 16.17
C SER A 37 -3.15 -8.67 16.36
N LYS A 38 -4.41 -9.02 16.05
CA LYS A 38 -4.85 -10.39 16.21
C LYS A 38 -3.96 -11.14 15.26
N GLU A 39 -2.96 -11.82 15.81
CA GLU A 39 -1.89 -12.45 15.05
C GLU A 39 -2.49 -13.44 14.05
N SER A 40 -3.65 -13.99 14.41
CA SER A 40 -4.57 -14.76 13.56
C SER A 40 -5.08 -13.98 12.34
N THR A 41 -5.48 -12.71 12.47
CA THR A 41 -5.92 -11.88 11.34
C THR A 41 -4.76 -11.59 10.40
N LEU A 42 -3.56 -11.33 10.92
CA LEU A 42 -2.38 -11.17 10.08
C LEU A 42 -2.00 -12.48 9.39
N GLN A 43 -2.10 -13.62 10.06
CA GLN A 43 -1.86 -14.93 9.44
C GLN A 43 -2.87 -15.21 8.32
N VAL A 44 -4.16 -14.95 8.54
CA VAL A 44 -5.20 -15.13 7.50
C VAL A 44 -4.95 -14.22 6.31
N VAL A 45 -4.63 -12.95 6.54
CA VAL A 45 -4.30 -12.01 5.46
C VAL A 45 -3.06 -12.48 4.70
N TYR A 46 -2.03 -12.97 5.40
CA TYR A 46 -0.83 -13.48 4.78
C TYR A 46 -1.09 -14.77 3.97
N ASP A 47 -1.90 -15.69 4.48
CA ASP A 47 -2.29 -16.92 3.76
C ASP A 47 -3.11 -16.62 2.52
N VAL A 48 -4.03 -15.66 2.59
CA VAL A 48 -4.82 -15.22 1.42
C VAL A 48 -3.93 -14.56 0.39
N LEU A 49 -3.01 -13.67 0.80
CA LEU A 49 -2.05 -13.03 -0.09
C LEU A 49 -1.11 -14.07 -0.72
N ARG A 50 -0.61 -15.04 0.06
CA ARG A 50 0.26 -16.12 -0.43
C ARG A 50 -0.43 -17.01 -1.46
N ARG A 51 -1.74 -17.20 -1.34
CA ARG A 51 -2.55 -17.95 -2.32
C ARG A 51 -2.97 -17.11 -3.53
N SER A 52 -2.83 -15.79 -3.46
CA SER A 52 -3.15 -14.89 -4.57
C SER A 52 -2.09 -14.96 -5.67
N PRO A 53 -2.48 -14.97 -6.95
CA PRO A 53 -1.54 -14.92 -8.08
C PRO A 53 -0.66 -13.65 -8.08
N PHE A 54 -1.09 -12.57 -7.40
CA PHE A 54 -0.33 -11.32 -7.28
C PHE A 54 0.97 -11.47 -6.46
N PHE A 55 0.97 -12.31 -5.41
CA PHE A 55 2.15 -12.47 -4.55
C PHE A 55 3.25 -13.32 -5.19
N LYS A 56 2.88 -14.23 -6.09
CA LYS A 56 3.84 -15.05 -6.85
C LYS A 56 4.72 -14.21 -7.76
N TYR A 57 4.17 -13.14 -8.34
CA TYR A 57 4.91 -12.24 -9.23
C TYR A 57 5.96 -11.44 -8.48
N THR A 58 5.65 -10.96 -7.28
CA THR A 58 6.58 -10.18 -6.46
C THR A 58 7.72 -11.01 -5.88
N GLN A 59 7.51 -12.31 -5.63
CA GLN A 59 8.58 -13.20 -5.17
C GLN A 59 9.53 -13.62 -6.29
N SER A 60 9.04 -13.74 -7.52
CA SER A 60 9.88 -14.06 -8.68
C SER A 60 10.74 -12.88 -9.17
N LEU A 61 10.41 -11.64 -8.77
CA LEU A 61 11.14 -10.42 -9.15
C LEU A 61 12.21 -10.02 -8.12
N MET A 62 12.31 -10.76 -7.01
CA MET A 62 13.37 -10.66 -5.99
C MET A 62 14.26 -11.92 -5.95
N GLN A 63 14.51 -12.54 -7.12
CA GLN A 63 15.57 -13.52 -7.34
C GLN A 63 16.46 -13.09 -8.50
#